data_AF-A0A6A4H1T6-F1
#
_entry.id   AF-A0A6A4H1T6-F1
#
_cell.length_a   1.000
_cell.length_b   1.000
_cell.length_c   1.000
_cell.angle_alpha   90.00
_cell.angle_beta   90.00
_cell.angle_gamma   90.00
#
_symmetry.space_group_name_H-M   'P 1'
#
loop_
_entity.id
_entity.type
_entity.pdbx_description
1 polymer ?
#
loop_
_entity_poly.entity_id
_entity_poly.type
_entity_poly.pdbx_seq_one_letter_code
_entity_poly.pdbx_strand_id
1 'polypeptide(L)' 'LGHIAPEACQKMVKDGLIEGIELDESETVKTCNSCKYAKKTRKPVKKQWEQNQAENIGDLIHSDVW' A
#
# COMPACT_ATOMS: atom_id res chain seq x y z
N LEU A 1 -4.61 -4.09 -19.01
CA LEU A 1 -4.93 -4.35 -17.59
C LEU A 1 -3.95 -3.58 -16.71
N GLY A 2 -4.29 -2.36 -16.28
CA GLY A 2 -3.34 -1.46 -15.59
C GLY A 2 -3.09 -1.85 -14.14
N HIS A 3 -1.84 -2.20 -13.78
CA HIS A 3 -1.31 -2.47 -12.42
C HIS A 3 -2.26 -3.16 -11.42
N ILE A 4 -3.20 -3.97 -11.92
CA ILE A 4 -4.19 -4.71 -11.18
C ILE A 4 -3.51 -5.90 -10.49
N ALA A 5 -4.05 -6.34 -9.36
CA ALA A 5 -3.55 -7.52 -8.69
C ALA A 5 -3.74 -8.75 -9.61
N PRO A 6 -2.72 -9.60 -9.81
CA PRO A 6 -2.83 -10.79 -10.64
C PRO A 6 -3.98 -11.70 -10.21
N GLU A 7 -4.24 -11.80 -8.91
CA GLU A 7 -5.34 -12.60 -8.36
C GLU A 7 -6.70 -12.05 -8.81
N ALA A 8 -6.83 -10.72 -8.94
CA ALA A 8 -8.02 -10.10 -9.47
C ALA A 8 -8.18 -10.36 -10.98
N CYS A 9 -7.09 -10.34 -11.76
CA CYS A 9 -7.13 -10.77 -13.17
C CYS A 9 -7.57 -12.22 -13.31
N GLN A 10 -6.97 -13.13 -12.54
CA GLN A 10 -7.31 -14.55 -12.54
C GLN A 10 -8.78 -14.76 -12.21
N LYS A 11 -9.28 -14.07 -11.18
CA LYS A 11 -10.69 -14.12 -10.82
C LYS A 11 -11.59 -13.62 -11.96
N MET A 12 -11.28 -12.49 -12.58
CA MET A 12 -12.10 -11.94 -13.65
C MET A 12 -12.16 -12.86 -14.88
N VAL A 13 -11.06 -13.52 -15.22
CA VAL A 13 -11.05 -14.53 -16.30
C VAL A 13 -11.87 -15.76 -15.90
N LYS A 14 -11.70 -16.27 -14.68
CA LYS A 14 -12.46 -17.43 -14.16
C LYS A 14 -13.96 -17.16 -14.06
N ASP A 15 -14.34 -15.95 -13.67
CA ASP A 15 -15.73 -15.52 -13.54
C ASP A 15 -16.36 -15.14 -14.90
N GLY A 16 -15.61 -15.24 -16.02
CA GLY A 16 -16.10 -14.90 -17.36
C GLY A 16 -16.37 -13.41 -17.58
N LEU A 17 -15.78 -12.54 -16.76
CA LEU A 17 -15.96 -11.08 -16.83
C LEU A 17 -15.07 -10.43 -17.90
N ILE A 18 -14.08 -11.14 -18.41
CA ILE A 18 -13.16 -10.71 -19.47
C ILE A 18 -13.05 -11.83 -20.50
N GLU A 19 -13.22 -11.49 -21.77
CA GLU A 19 -13.03 -12.39 -22.91
C GLU A 19 -11.76 -12.02 -23.67
N GLY A 20 -11.20 -12.99 -24.42
CA GLY A 20 -10.03 -12.76 -25.29
C GLY A 20 -8.69 -12.65 -24.57
N ILE A 21 -8.60 -13.07 -23.30
CA ILE A 21 -7.36 -13.15 -22.53
C ILE A 21 -7.20 -14.56 -21.96
N GLU A 22 -6.09 -15.21 -22.32
CA GLU A 22 -5.65 -16.46 -21.70
C GLU A 22 -4.52 -16.16 -20.71
N LEU A 23 -4.62 -16.73 -19.50
CA LEU A 23 -3.60 -16.59 -18.48
C LEU A 23 -2.75 -17.86 -18.44
N ASP A 24 -1.43 -17.70 -18.52
CA ASP A 24 -0.51 -18.79 -18.27
C ASP A 24 -0.41 -19.06 -16.76
N GLU A 25 -1.05 -20.14 -16.30
CA GLU A 25 -1.02 -20.56 -14.90
C GLU A 25 0.31 -21.20 -14.47
N SER A 26 1.19 -21.52 -15.43
CA SER A 26 2.51 -22.11 -15.15
C SER A 26 3.57 -21.06 -14.78
N GLU A 27 3.37 -19.81 -15.18
CA GLU A 27 4.26 -18.70 -14.82
C GLU A 27 3.97 -18.15 -13.43
N THR A 28 5.04 -17.86 -12.68
CA THR A 28 4.92 -17.13 -11.42
C THR A 28 4.72 -15.64 -11.68
N VAL A 29 3.88 -15.01 -10.85
CA VAL A 29 3.67 -13.57 -10.88
C VAL A 29 5.00 -12.83 -10.68
N LYS A 30 5.41 -12.09 -11.69
CA LYS A 30 6.57 -11.20 -11.62
C LYS A 30 6.23 -9.97 -10.78
N THR A 31 7.12 -9.59 -9.87
CA THR A 31 6.93 -8.34 -9.11
C THR A 31 7.11 -7.11 -9.99
N CYS A 32 6.16 -6.18 -9.89
CA CYS A 32 6.23 -4.88 -10.53
C CYS A 32 6.78 -3.81 -9.57
N ASN A 33 7.83 -3.09 -9.98
CA ASN A 33 8.44 -2.03 -9.16
C ASN A 33 7.48 -0.85 -8.93
N SER A 34 6.71 -0.45 -9.94
CA SER A 34 5.70 0.60 -9.79
C SER A 34 4.62 0.20 -8.79
N CYS A 35 4.13 -1.05 -8.85
CA CYS A 35 3.19 -1.57 -7.84
C CYS A 35 3.82 -1.62 -6.44
N LYS A 36 5.07 -2.07 -6.31
CA LYS A 36 5.78 -2.11 -5.02
C LYS A 36 5.89 -0.72 -4.40
N TYR A 37 6.23 0.28 -5.21
CA TYR A 37 6.34 1.66 -4.75
C TYR A 37 4.98 2.23 -4.35
N ALA A 38 3.98 2.12 -5.24
CA ALA A 38 2.67 2.73 -5.05
C ALA A 38 1.80 2.02 -4.00
N LYS A 39 1.88 0.69 -3.90
CA LYS A 39 1.07 -0.13 -2.98
C LYS A 39 1.80 -0.45 -1.67
N LYS A 40 2.94 0.19 -1.41
CA LYS A 40 3.67 -0.01 -0.15
C LYS A 40 2.78 0.41 1.01
N THR A 41 2.60 -0.48 1.99
CA THR A 41 1.90 -0.12 3.21
C THR A 41 2.74 0.87 4.02
N ARG A 42 2.10 1.92 4.53
CA ARG A 42 2.70 2.79 5.54
C ARG A 42 2.40 2.21 6.91
N LYS A 43 3.36 2.29 7.84
CA LYS A 43 3.05 2.06 9.25
C LYS A 43 1.91 2.99 9.67
N PRO A 44 0.93 2.51 10.46
CA PRO A 44 -0.10 3.39 10.99
C PRO A 44 0.56 4.50 11.79
N VAL A 45 0.11 5.74 11.57
CA VAL A 45 0.51 6.85 12.43
C VAL A 45 -0.31 6.72 13.71
N LYS A 46 0.39 6.69 14.85
CA LYS A 46 -0.26 6.62 16.16
C LYS A 46 -1.17 7.84 16.32
N LYS A 47 -2.41 7.60 16.72
CA LYS A 47 -3.40 8.65 17.00
C LYS A 47 -3.31 9.20 18.42
N GLN A 48 -2.64 8.45 19.30
CA GLN A 48 -2.44 8.79 20.69
C GLN A 48 -0.95 8.91 20.95
N TRP A 49 -0.62 9.85 21.82
CA TRP A 49 0.72 10.04 22.33
C TRP A 49 1.01 8.95 23.36
N GLU A 50 2.14 8.29 23.23
CA GLU A 50 2.63 7.33 24.24
C GLU A 50 3.50 8.01 25.30
N GLN A 51 3.92 9.24 25.03
CA GLN A 51 4.77 10.03 25.91
C GLN A 51 3.91 11.02 26.70
N ASN A 52 4.37 11.35 27.90
CA ASN A 52 3.78 12.41 28.70
C ASN A 52 3.84 13.73 27.92
N GLN A 53 2.75 14.47 27.94
CA GLN A 53 2.68 15.79 27.35
C GLN A 53 3.37 16.80 28.28
N ALA A 54 3.87 17.90 27.70
CA ALA A 54 4.32 19.04 28.49
C ALA A 54 3.15 19.57 29.33
N GLU A 55 3.37 19.75 30.63
CA GLU A 55 2.33 20.18 31.57
C GLU A 55 2.34 21.70 31.75
N ASN A 56 3.51 22.33 31.63
CA ASN A 56 3.69 23.77 31.78
C ASN A 56 4.18 24.42 30.49
N ILE A 57 3.93 25.74 30.40
CA ILE A 57 4.39 26.56 29.28
C ILE A 57 5.93 26.61 29.31
N GLY A 58 6.55 26.17 28.21
CA GLY A 58 8.00 26.19 28.05
C GLY A 58 8.70 24.87 28.35
N ASP A 59 8.00 23.85 28.85
CA ASP A 59 8.61 22.54 29.17
C ASP A 59 9.15 21.83 27.92
N LEU A 60 8.54 22.05 26.76
CA LEU A 60 8.94 21.43 25.50
C LEU A 60 8.72 22.39 24.33
N ILE A 61 9.81 22.73 23.63
CA ILE A 61 9.80 23.56 22.42
C ILE A 61 10.27 22.70 21.25
N HIS A 62 9.42 22.54 20.24
CA HIS A 62 9.79 21.94 18.96
C HIS A 62 9.97 23.06 17.94
N SER A 63 11.16 23.15 17.35
CA SER A 63 11.44 24.05 16.23
C SER A 63 11.85 23.25 15.00
N ASP A 64 11.40 23.67 13.82
CA ASP A 64 11.81 23.10 12.54
C ASP A 64 12.29 24.21 11.60
N VAL A 65 13.19 23.87 10.68
CA VAL A 65 13.62 24.78 9.61
C VAL A 65 12.82 24.43 8.37
N TRP A 66 12.01 25.39 7.93
CA TRP A 66 11.18 25.28 6.74
C TRP A 66 12.01 25.09 5.46
#